data_AF-H2QKK5-F1
#
_entry.id   AF-H2QKK5-F1
#
_cell.length_a   1.000
_cell.length_b   1.000
_cell.length_c   1.000
_cell.angle_alpha   90.00
_cell.angle_beta   90.00
_cell.angle_gamma   90.00
#
_symmetry.space_group_name_H-M   'P 1'
#
loop_
_entity.id
_entity.type
_entity.pdbx_description
1 polymer ?
#
loop_
_entity_poly.entity_id
_entity_poly.type
_entity_poly.pdbx_seq_one_letter_code
_entity_poly.pdbx_strand_id
1 'polypeptide(L)'
;MQRTGGGAPRPGRNHGLPGSLRQPDPVALLMLLVDADQPEPVRSGARELALFLTPEPGAEAKEVEETIEGMLLRLEEFCSLADLIRSDTSQILEENIPVLKAKLTEMRGIYAKVDRLEAFVKMVGHHVAFLEADVLQAERDHGAFPQALRRWLGSAGLPSFRNKSPAPVPVTYELPTLYRTEDYFPVDAGEAQHHPRTCPRPL
;
A
#
# COMPACT_ATOMS: atom_id res chain seq x y z
N MET A 1 73.92 -25.11 -37.03
CA MET A 1 75.01 -24.21 -36.61
C MET A 1 75.53 -24.69 -35.26
N GLN A 2 76.75 -25.24 -35.24
CA GLN A 2 77.74 -25.25 -34.14
C GLN A 2 77.35 -25.95 -32.82
N ARG A 3 78.21 -26.69 -32.11
CA ARG A 3 79.60 -27.12 -32.32
C ARG A 3 79.87 -28.28 -31.36
N THR A 4 80.71 -29.18 -31.84
CA THR A 4 81.36 -30.31 -31.18
C THR A 4 82.49 -29.87 -30.23
N GLY A 5 82.83 -30.73 -29.27
CA GLY A 5 84.08 -30.68 -28.49
C GLY A 5 83.93 -31.55 -27.23
N GLY A 6 84.55 -32.72 -27.04
CA GLY A 6 85.79 -33.24 -27.60
C GLY A 6 86.93 -33.00 -26.61
N GLY A 7 87.23 -33.97 -25.74
CA GLY A 7 88.38 -33.89 -24.82
C GLY A 7 88.52 -35.06 -23.84
N ALA A 8 89.30 -36.07 -24.23
CA ALA A 8 90.09 -36.93 -23.34
C ALA A 8 91.50 -36.98 -23.94
N PRO A 9 92.61 -37.08 -23.16
CA PRO A 9 93.09 -38.41 -22.76
C PRO A 9 94.01 -38.53 -21.49
N ARG A 10 93.80 -39.63 -20.74
CA ARG A 10 94.81 -40.62 -20.24
C ARG A 10 95.92 -40.20 -19.24
N PRO A 11 96.81 -41.12 -18.75
CA PRO A 11 96.52 -42.19 -17.79
C PRO A 11 97.59 -42.28 -16.66
N GLY A 12 97.18 -42.61 -15.43
CA GLY A 12 98.11 -42.94 -14.32
C GLY A 12 97.94 -44.39 -13.87
N ARG A 13 98.82 -45.26 -14.36
CA ARG A 13 98.91 -46.70 -14.12
C ARG A 13 99.35 -47.02 -12.68
N ASN A 14 98.76 -48.08 -12.13
CA ASN A 14 99.38 -49.16 -11.33
C ASN A 14 100.12 -48.77 -10.03
N HIS A 15 100.12 -49.53 -8.95
CA HIS A 15 99.63 -50.84 -8.54
C HIS A 15 99.99 -50.90 -7.04
N GLY A 16 99.20 -51.62 -6.24
CA GLY A 16 99.70 -52.11 -4.96
C GLY A 16 98.67 -52.16 -3.85
N LEU A 17 97.74 -53.12 -3.93
CA LEU A 17 97.38 -53.90 -2.76
C LEU A 17 97.94 -55.31 -3.01
N PRO A 18 98.59 -55.92 -2.01
CA PRO A 18 97.84 -56.64 -0.99
C PRO A 18 98.28 -56.21 0.42
N GLY A 19 97.41 -56.09 1.41
CA GLY A 19 96.52 -57.16 1.88
C GLY A 19 97.15 -57.77 3.12
N SER A 20 96.77 -57.28 4.30
CA SER A 20 96.97 -57.99 5.56
C SER A 20 95.75 -57.78 6.44
N LEU A 21 95.03 -58.87 6.67
CA LEU A 21 93.92 -59.01 7.60
C LEU A 21 94.33 -58.47 8.97
N ARG A 22 93.71 -57.37 9.41
CA ARG A 22 93.64 -57.00 10.82
C ARG A 22 92.20 -57.01 11.28
N GLN A 23 91.99 -57.73 12.38
CA GLN A 23 90.74 -57.76 13.14
C GLN A 23 90.12 -56.36 13.28
N PRO A 24 88.80 -56.22 13.14
CA PRO A 24 88.15 -54.95 13.42
C PRO A 24 88.26 -54.62 14.91
N ASP A 25 88.59 -53.37 15.18
CA ASP A 25 88.74 -52.76 16.50
C ASP A 25 87.43 -52.91 17.33
N PRO A 26 87.49 -53.37 18.60
CA PRO A 26 86.34 -53.43 19.49
C PRO A 26 85.60 -52.09 19.65
N VAL A 27 86.31 -50.96 19.51
CA VAL A 27 85.70 -49.62 19.57
C VAL A 27 84.89 -49.33 18.32
N ALA A 28 85.33 -49.77 17.13
CA ALA A 28 84.58 -49.65 15.89
C ALA A 28 83.29 -50.50 15.90
N LEU A 29 83.32 -51.67 16.56
CA LEU A 29 82.12 -52.48 16.80
C LEU A 29 81.15 -51.80 17.79
N LEU A 30 81.66 -51.13 18.82
CA LEU A 30 80.84 -50.37 19.77
C LEU A 30 80.17 -49.15 19.09
N MET A 31 80.86 -48.49 18.16
CA MET A 31 80.30 -47.39 17.37
C MET A 31 79.28 -47.88 16.31
N LEU A 32 79.39 -49.12 15.83
CA LEU A 32 78.38 -49.75 14.96
C LEU A 32 77.11 -50.19 15.73
N LEU A 33 77.20 -50.41 17.04
CA LEU A 33 76.07 -50.73 17.92
C LEU A 33 75.37 -49.48 18.48
N VAL A 34 76.02 -48.32 18.40
CA VAL A 34 75.51 -46.99 18.79
C VAL A 34 74.85 -46.27 17.61
N ASP A 35 74.39 -47.00 16.59
CA ASP A 35 73.56 -46.45 15.52
C ASP A 35 72.38 -47.38 15.17
N ALA A 36 71.86 -48.05 16.18
CA ALA A 36 70.63 -48.86 16.11
C ALA A 36 69.42 -48.12 16.70
N ASP A 37 69.43 -46.79 16.72
CA ASP A 37 68.26 -45.96 17.02
C ASP A 37 67.77 -45.25 15.74
N GLN A 38 67.79 -45.97 14.62
CA GLN A 38 67.12 -45.53 13.41
C GLN A 38 65.60 -45.66 13.65
N PRO A 39 64.80 -44.60 13.47
CA PRO A 39 63.37 -44.68 13.69
C PRO A 39 62.75 -45.68 12.72
N GLU A 40 62.19 -46.76 13.26
CA GLU A 40 61.42 -47.80 12.58
C GLU A 40 60.66 -47.28 11.33
N PRO A 41 60.80 -47.90 10.15
CA PRO A 41 60.10 -47.49 8.92
C PRO A 41 58.57 -47.56 9.06
N VAL A 42 58.08 -48.28 10.08
CA VAL A 42 56.66 -48.45 10.41
C VAL A 42 56.00 -47.12 10.79
N ARG A 43 56.72 -46.18 11.41
CA ARG A 43 56.19 -44.83 11.71
C ARG A 43 55.98 -44.00 10.44
N SER A 44 56.78 -44.25 9.40
CA SER A 44 56.63 -43.60 8.09
C SER A 44 55.42 -44.18 7.35
N GLY A 45 55.31 -45.50 7.29
CA GLY A 45 54.16 -46.17 6.64
C GLY A 45 52.83 -45.87 7.33
N ALA A 46 52.78 -45.83 8.66
CA ALA A 46 51.57 -45.46 9.40
C ALA A 46 51.15 -44.01 9.18
N ARG A 47 52.11 -43.08 9.03
CA ARG A 47 51.84 -41.68 8.68
C ARG A 47 51.33 -41.53 7.25
N GLU A 48 51.90 -42.30 6.33
CA GLU A 48 51.51 -42.30 4.92
C GLU A 48 50.11 -42.90 4.74
N LEU A 49 49.79 -44.00 5.43
CA LEU A 49 48.44 -44.56 5.50
C LEU A 49 47.46 -43.61 6.21
N ALA A 50 47.89 -42.91 7.26
CA ALA A 50 47.05 -41.92 7.93
C ALA A 50 46.66 -40.78 6.98
N LEU A 51 47.56 -40.30 6.11
CA LEU A 51 47.27 -39.26 5.11
C LEU A 51 46.20 -39.70 4.08
N PHE A 52 46.16 -40.98 3.70
CA PHE A 52 45.09 -41.53 2.85
C PHE A 52 43.77 -41.72 3.61
N LEU A 53 43.83 -41.98 4.92
CA LEU A 53 42.66 -42.16 5.79
C LEU A 53 42.13 -40.85 6.40
N THR A 54 42.89 -39.76 6.27
CA THR A 54 42.46 -38.38 6.53
C THR A 54 42.32 -37.64 5.21
N PRO A 55 41.32 -37.95 4.37
CA PRO A 55 40.98 -37.05 3.29
C PRO A 55 40.55 -35.72 3.93
N GLU A 56 41.27 -34.64 3.66
CA GLU A 56 40.86 -33.28 4.00
C GLU A 56 39.58 -32.98 3.19
N PRO A 57 38.39 -32.94 3.81
CA PRO A 57 37.12 -32.81 3.09
C PRO A 57 36.88 -31.34 2.68
N GLY A 58 37.93 -30.52 2.62
CA GLY A 58 37.85 -29.06 2.62
C GLY A 58 37.12 -28.46 1.41
N ALA A 59 37.07 -29.17 0.27
CA ALA A 59 36.33 -28.69 -0.90
C ALA A 59 34.81 -28.90 -0.77
N GLU A 60 34.38 -30.14 -0.48
CA GLU A 60 32.96 -30.48 -0.31
C GLU A 60 32.37 -29.81 0.93
N ALA A 61 33.11 -29.76 2.03
CA ALA A 61 32.68 -29.08 3.25
C ALA A 61 32.49 -27.57 3.02
N LYS A 62 33.36 -26.93 2.22
CA LYS A 62 33.26 -25.52 1.89
C LYS A 62 32.08 -25.21 0.95
N GLU A 63 31.82 -26.06 -0.04
CA GLU A 63 30.63 -25.92 -0.90
C GLU A 63 29.33 -25.98 -0.07
N VAL A 64 29.29 -26.89 0.91
CA VAL A 64 28.16 -26.98 1.86
C VAL A 64 28.06 -25.72 2.71
N GLU A 65 29.18 -25.21 3.22
CA GLU A 65 29.22 -23.96 4.01
C GLU A 65 28.71 -22.76 3.19
N GLU A 66 29.21 -22.56 1.97
CA GLU A 66 28.75 -21.50 1.06
C GLU A 66 27.25 -21.65 0.74
N THR A 67 26.77 -22.89 0.59
CA THR A 67 25.34 -23.16 0.39
C THR A 67 24.50 -22.80 1.61
N ILE A 68 24.99 -23.13 2.82
CA ILE A 68 24.34 -22.79 4.09
C ILE A 68 24.26 -21.28 4.26
N GLU A 69 25.37 -20.56 4.06
CA GLU A 69 25.41 -19.10 4.12
C GLU A 69 24.40 -18.48 3.14
N GLY A 70 24.36 -18.98 1.90
CA GLY A 70 23.37 -18.55 0.91
C GLY A 70 21.93 -18.83 1.34
N MET A 71 21.66 -19.96 2.01
CA MET A 71 20.33 -20.27 2.56
C MET A 71 19.95 -19.35 3.72
N LEU A 72 20.90 -19.05 4.62
CA LEU A 72 20.67 -18.17 5.76
C LEU A 72 20.35 -16.75 5.30
N LEU A 73 21.06 -16.24 4.29
CA LEU A 73 20.77 -14.93 3.69
C LEU A 73 19.35 -14.89 3.11
N ARG A 74 18.95 -15.90 2.33
CA ARG A 74 17.59 -16.00 1.78
C ARG A 74 16.53 -16.10 2.87
N LEU A 75 16.84 -16.74 4.01
CA LEU A 75 15.93 -16.84 5.15
C LEU A 75 15.76 -15.49 5.84
N GLU A 76 16.82 -14.69 5.98
CA GLU A 76 16.75 -13.31 6.49
C GLU A 76 15.92 -12.40 5.59
N GLU A 77 16.10 -12.50 4.27
CA GLU A 77 15.27 -11.80 3.27
C GLU A 77 13.79 -12.20 3.38
N PHE A 78 13.52 -13.50 3.53
CA PHE A 78 12.16 -14.00 3.71
C PHE A 78 11.52 -13.48 5.02
N CYS A 79 12.27 -13.48 6.13
CA CYS A 79 11.81 -12.90 7.39
C CYS A 79 11.47 -11.41 7.24
N SER A 80 12.34 -10.66 6.55
CA SER A 80 12.13 -9.24 6.28
C SER A 80 10.85 -9.00 5.46
N LEU A 81 10.61 -9.81 4.42
CA LEU A 81 9.40 -9.73 3.61
C LEU A 81 8.15 -10.11 4.43
N ALA A 82 8.23 -11.14 5.27
CA ALA A 82 7.13 -11.53 6.14
C ALA A 82 6.76 -10.42 7.14
N ASP A 83 7.76 -9.74 7.70
CA ASP A 83 7.54 -8.61 8.59
C ASP A 83 6.92 -7.40 7.87
N LEU A 84 7.35 -7.12 6.63
CA LEU A 84 6.74 -6.09 5.80
C LEU A 84 5.26 -6.40 5.54
N ILE A 85 4.95 -7.63 5.10
CA ILE A 85 3.56 -8.06 4.87
C ILE A 85 2.72 -7.93 6.15
N ARG A 86 3.27 -8.34 7.29
CA ARG A 86 2.59 -8.24 8.58
C ARG A 86 2.32 -6.79 8.95
N SER A 87 3.31 -5.90 8.79
CA SER A 87 3.18 -4.47 9.04
C SER A 87 2.13 -3.82 8.14
N ASP A 88 2.21 -4.05 6.83
CA ASP A 88 1.27 -3.51 5.85
C ASP A 88 -0.16 -4.01 6.11
N THR A 89 -0.30 -5.29 6.46
CA THR A 89 -1.60 -5.86 6.84
C THR A 89 -2.16 -5.18 8.08
N SER A 90 -1.33 -4.96 9.12
CA SER A 90 -1.73 -4.22 10.33
C SER A 90 -2.19 -2.81 9.96
N GLN A 91 -1.41 -2.09 9.15
CA GLN A 91 -1.73 -0.74 8.71
C GLN A 91 -3.07 -0.69 7.95
N ILE A 92 -3.32 -1.65 7.06
CA ILE A 92 -4.58 -1.74 6.32
C ILE A 92 -5.76 -1.96 7.28
N LEU A 93 -5.65 -2.92 8.19
CA LEU A 93 -6.74 -3.33 9.07
C LEU A 93 -7.04 -2.31 10.17
N GLU A 94 -6.00 -1.72 10.75
CA GLU A 94 -6.10 -0.88 11.96
C GLU A 94 -6.22 0.61 11.64
N GLU A 95 -5.71 1.06 10.49
CA GLU A 95 -5.73 2.48 10.11
C GLU A 95 -6.60 2.72 8.88
N ASN A 96 -6.24 2.12 7.74
CA ASN A 96 -6.84 2.48 6.46
C ASN A 96 -8.32 2.10 6.36
N ILE A 97 -8.69 0.88 6.78
CA ILE A 97 -10.10 0.44 6.76
C ILE A 97 -10.97 1.32 7.67
N PRO A 98 -10.60 1.61 8.93
CA PRO A 98 -11.34 2.53 9.78
C PRO A 98 -11.48 3.94 9.19
N VAL A 99 -10.40 4.51 8.63
CA VAL A 99 -10.44 5.83 7.98
C VAL A 99 -11.38 5.82 6.78
N LEU A 100 -11.32 4.78 5.94
CA LEU A 100 -12.22 4.62 4.80
C LEU A 100 -13.68 4.49 5.25
N LYS A 101 -13.95 3.71 6.31
CA LYS A 101 -15.29 3.57 6.88
C LYS A 101 -15.83 4.89 7.43
N ALA A 102 -15.00 5.68 8.09
CA ALA A 102 -15.37 7.02 8.58
C ALA A 102 -15.74 7.95 7.40
N LYS A 103 -14.89 8.01 6.36
CA LYS A 103 -15.16 8.79 5.15
C LYS A 103 -16.42 8.34 4.41
N LEU A 104 -16.68 7.03 4.33
CA LEU A 104 -17.91 6.50 3.75
C LEU A 104 -19.15 6.97 4.53
N THR A 105 -19.04 7.03 5.86
CA THR A 105 -20.13 7.50 6.72
C THR A 105 -20.38 9.00 6.52
N GLU A 106 -19.32 9.80 6.40
CA GLU A 106 -19.41 11.22 6.03
C GLU A 106 -20.11 11.41 4.68
N MET A 107 -19.69 10.65 3.65
CA MET A 107 -20.32 10.68 2.33
C MET A 107 -21.81 10.30 2.39
N ARG A 108 -22.19 9.29 3.17
CA ARG A 108 -23.61 8.95 3.39
C ARG A 108 -24.39 10.11 4.00
N GLY A 109 -23.78 10.84 4.93
CA GLY A 109 -24.37 12.06 5.50
C GLY A 109 -24.60 13.15 4.45
N ILE A 110 -23.65 13.33 3.53
CA ILE A 110 -23.79 14.28 2.40
C ILE A 110 -24.94 13.85 1.48
N TYR A 111 -25.02 12.58 1.08
CA TYR A 111 -26.12 12.09 0.25
C TYR A 111 -27.48 12.27 0.92
N ALA A 112 -27.58 12.02 2.23
CA ALA A 112 -28.83 12.28 2.96
C ALA A 112 -29.23 13.77 2.94
N LYS A 113 -28.26 14.70 2.96
CA LYS A 113 -28.54 16.13 2.79
C LYS A 113 -29.03 16.44 1.37
N VAL A 114 -28.44 15.80 0.35
CA VAL A 114 -28.90 15.93 -1.05
C VAL A 114 -30.34 15.42 -1.21
N ASP A 115 -30.67 14.25 -0.64
CA ASP A 115 -32.02 13.68 -0.71
C ASP A 115 -33.07 14.60 -0.04
N ARG A 116 -32.72 15.20 1.11
CA ARG A 116 -33.58 16.18 1.79
C ARG A 116 -33.79 17.43 0.95
N LEU A 117 -32.73 17.93 0.32
CA LEU A 117 -32.82 19.09 -0.58
C LEU A 117 -33.70 18.77 -1.79
N GLU A 118 -33.58 17.58 -2.37
CA GLU A 118 -34.43 17.16 -3.48
C GLU A 118 -35.91 17.10 -3.07
N ALA A 119 -36.21 16.51 -1.92
CA ALA A 119 -37.57 16.46 -1.38
C ALA A 119 -38.13 17.87 -1.13
N PHE A 120 -37.29 18.78 -0.60
CA PHE A 120 -37.63 20.18 -0.43
C PHE A 120 -37.99 20.84 -1.76
N VAL A 121 -37.12 20.75 -2.77
CA VAL A 121 -37.36 21.32 -4.11
C VAL A 121 -38.63 20.76 -4.74
N LYS A 122 -38.89 19.46 -4.60
CA LYS A 122 -40.14 18.84 -5.08
C LYS A 122 -41.36 19.47 -4.44
N MET A 123 -41.38 19.63 -3.13
CA MET A 123 -42.49 20.26 -2.41
C MET A 123 -42.70 21.72 -2.82
N VAL A 124 -41.62 22.50 -2.94
CA VAL A 124 -41.68 23.88 -3.45
C VAL A 124 -42.35 23.90 -4.81
N GLY A 125 -41.95 22.99 -5.71
CA GLY A 125 -42.58 22.84 -7.02
C GLY A 125 -44.09 22.55 -6.94
N HIS A 126 -44.53 21.69 -6.02
CA HIS A 126 -45.96 21.41 -5.81
C HIS A 126 -46.72 22.66 -5.33
N HIS A 127 -46.18 23.41 -4.37
CA HIS A 127 -46.83 24.62 -3.86
C HIS A 127 -46.89 25.73 -4.91
N VAL A 128 -45.86 25.88 -5.75
CA VAL A 128 -45.89 26.82 -6.88
C VAL A 128 -46.95 26.43 -7.90
N ALA A 129 -47.00 25.16 -8.32
CA ALA A 129 -48.01 24.68 -9.26
C ALA A 129 -49.44 24.87 -8.72
N PHE A 130 -49.64 24.66 -7.42
CA PHE A 130 -50.91 24.94 -6.74
C PHE A 130 -51.28 26.43 -6.83
N LEU A 131 -50.36 27.34 -6.46
CA LEU A 131 -50.60 28.79 -6.52
C LEU A 131 -50.84 29.28 -7.95
N GLU A 132 -50.12 28.75 -8.94
CA GLU A 132 -50.35 29.07 -10.35
C GLU A 132 -51.76 28.68 -10.80
N ALA A 133 -52.25 27.51 -10.38
CA ALA A 133 -53.61 27.06 -10.68
C ALA A 133 -54.67 27.98 -10.04
N ASP A 134 -54.47 28.39 -8.78
CA ASP A 134 -55.36 29.31 -8.07
C ASP A 134 -55.41 30.68 -8.73
N VAL A 135 -54.26 31.24 -9.12
CA VAL A 135 -54.18 32.52 -9.84
C VAL A 135 -54.90 32.43 -11.18
N LEU A 136 -54.65 31.36 -11.97
CA LEU A 136 -55.35 31.15 -13.23
C LEU A 136 -56.86 31.02 -13.06
N GLN A 137 -57.32 30.39 -11.96
CA GLN A 137 -58.74 30.28 -11.65
C GLN A 137 -59.32 31.66 -11.31
N ALA A 138 -58.66 32.42 -10.44
CA ALA A 138 -59.07 33.77 -10.09
C ALA A 138 -59.11 34.70 -11.32
N GLU A 139 -58.13 34.61 -12.22
CA GLU A 139 -58.12 35.35 -13.49
C GLU A 139 -59.27 34.95 -14.41
N ARG A 140 -59.68 33.68 -14.47
CA ARG A 140 -60.87 33.28 -15.25
C ARG A 140 -62.15 33.85 -14.64
N ASP A 141 -62.26 33.78 -13.32
CA ASP A 141 -63.45 34.20 -12.58
C ASP A 141 -63.62 35.74 -12.59
N HIS A 142 -62.52 36.50 -12.64
CA HIS A 142 -62.52 37.97 -12.55
C HIS A 142 -62.06 38.71 -13.83
N GLY A 143 -61.34 38.04 -14.72
CA GLY A 143 -60.76 38.61 -15.95
C GLY A 143 -61.68 38.54 -17.18
N ALA A 144 -62.73 37.72 -17.14
CA ALA A 144 -63.82 37.85 -18.10
C ALA A 144 -64.61 39.12 -17.76
N PHE A 145 -64.38 40.23 -18.51
CA PHE A 145 -65.25 41.41 -18.43
C PHE A 145 -66.70 40.92 -18.42
N PRO A 146 -67.54 41.29 -17.44
CA PRO A 146 -68.78 40.57 -17.22
C PRO A 146 -69.59 40.62 -18.51
N GLN A 147 -69.77 39.48 -19.18
CA GLN A 147 -70.53 39.44 -20.44
C GLN A 147 -71.97 39.91 -20.21
N ALA A 148 -72.45 39.78 -18.96
CA ALA A 148 -73.65 40.41 -18.43
C ALA A 148 -73.63 41.94 -18.56
N LEU A 149 -72.50 42.61 -18.27
CA LEU A 149 -72.35 44.06 -18.44
C LEU A 149 -72.34 44.45 -19.94
N ARG A 150 -71.71 43.65 -20.82
CA ARG A 150 -71.78 43.91 -22.28
C ARG A 150 -73.20 43.75 -22.81
N ARG A 151 -73.95 42.75 -22.33
CA ARG A 151 -75.37 42.55 -22.71
C ARG A 151 -76.27 43.65 -22.16
N TRP A 152 -76.02 44.12 -20.94
CA TRP A 152 -76.74 45.24 -20.32
C TRP A 152 -76.45 46.58 -21.01
N LEU A 153 -75.21 46.84 -21.42
CA LEU A 153 -74.82 48.06 -22.15
C LEU A 153 -75.19 48.03 -23.64
N GLY A 154 -75.40 46.84 -24.21
CA GLY A 154 -75.83 46.66 -25.61
C GLY A 154 -77.35 46.65 -25.82
N SER A 155 -78.15 46.71 -24.75
CA SER A 155 -79.61 46.77 -24.84
C SER A 155 -80.12 48.17 -24.51
N ALA A 156 -80.38 48.96 -25.56
CA ALA A 156 -81.11 50.21 -25.46
C ALA A 156 -82.55 49.92 -25.00
N GLY A 157 -82.79 50.05 -23.69
CA GLY A 157 -84.11 49.92 -23.08
C GLY A 157 -83.98 49.80 -21.56
N LEU A 158 -84.06 50.94 -20.86
CA LEU A 158 -84.11 51.01 -19.39
C LEU A 158 -85.30 50.20 -18.83
N PRO A 159 -85.10 49.38 -17.78
CA PRO A 159 -86.14 49.13 -16.83
C PRO A 159 -85.81 49.78 -15.48
N SER A 160 -86.83 50.43 -14.94
CA SER A 160 -86.88 50.93 -13.56
C SER A 160 -87.20 49.80 -12.58
N PHE A 161 -86.86 50.04 -11.31
CA PHE A 161 -87.29 49.38 -10.08
C PHE A 161 -86.52 48.15 -9.56
N ARG A 162 -85.71 48.45 -8.54
CA ARG A 162 -85.70 47.85 -7.19
C ARG A 162 -85.87 46.33 -7.12
N ASN A 163 -84.74 45.64 -7.06
CA ASN A 163 -84.59 44.41 -6.30
C ASN A 163 -83.32 44.51 -5.45
N LYS A 164 -83.43 44.14 -4.17
CA LYS A 164 -82.30 44.04 -3.23
C LYS A 164 -81.47 42.85 -3.71
N SER A 165 -80.41 43.10 -4.47
CA SER A 165 -79.43 42.07 -4.81
C SER A 165 -78.80 41.55 -3.52
N PRO A 166 -78.62 40.23 -3.35
CA PRO A 166 -77.70 39.76 -2.32
C PRO A 166 -76.34 40.38 -2.64
N ALA A 167 -75.76 41.08 -1.66
CA ALA A 167 -74.38 41.55 -1.80
C ALA A 167 -73.51 40.33 -2.15
N PRO A 168 -72.58 40.44 -3.11
CA PRO A 168 -71.64 39.37 -3.36
C PRO A 168 -70.93 39.12 -2.03
N VAL A 169 -71.04 37.90 -1.52
CA VAL A 169 -70.33 37.49 -0.31
C VAL A 169 -68.85 37.77 -0.59
N PRO A 170 -68.16 38.60 0.20
CA PRO A 170 -66.74 38.82 0.00
C PRO A 170 -66.07 37.45 0.11
N VAL A 171 -65.59 36.93 -1.03
CA VAL A 171 -64.76 35.74 -1.05
C VAL A 171 -63.50 36.14 -0.33
N THR A 172 -63.42 35.80 0.95
CA THR A 172 -62.24 36.06 1.76
C THR A 172 -61.20 35.08 1.27
N TYR A 173 -60.21 35.57 0.54
CA TYR A 173 -59.10 34.74 0.11
C TYR A 173 -58.32 34.32 1.36
N GLU A 174 -58.33 33.02 1.67
CA GLU A 174 -57.45 32.46 2.69
C GLU A 174 -56.13 32.05 2.03
N LEU A 175 -55.03 32.62 2.54
CA LEU A 175 -53.71 32.29 2.06
C LEU A 175 -53.39 30.82 2.41
N PRO A 176 -53.09 29.98 1.41
CA PRO A 176 -52.68 28.60 1.65
C PRO A 176 -51.42 28.56 2.52
N THR A 177 -51.35 27.62 3.46
CA THR A 177 -50.12 27.34 4.21
C THR A 177 -49.04 26.83 3.28
N LEU A 178 -48.06 27.68 2.97
CA LEU A 178 -46.91 27.35 2.15
C LEU A 178 -45.81 26.67 2.97
N TYR A 179 -44.80 26.17 2.26
CA TYR A 179 -43.65 25.55 2.88
C TYR A 179 -42.84 26.63 3.61
N ARG A 180 -42.26 26.28 4.75
CA ARG A 180 -41.27 27.12 5.43
C ARG A 180 -39.92 26.44 5.38
N THR A 181 -38.90 27.18 4.98
CA THR A 181 -37.54 26.66 4.83
C THR A 181 -36.97 26.21 6.18
N GLU A 182 -37.28 26.94 7.26
CA GLU A 182 -36.92 26.59 8.63
C GLU A 182 -37.42 25.22 9.10
N ASP A 183 -38.51 24.68 8.52
CA ASP A 183 -39.04 23.36 8.89
C ASP A 183 -38.22 22.20 8.26
N TYR A 184 -37.44 22.49 7.22
CA TYR A 184 -36.69 21.48 6.44
C TYR A 184 -35.17 21.59 6.60
N PHE A 185 -34.66 22.77 6.95
CA PHE A 185 -33.27 23.02 7.28
C PHE A 185 -33.16 23.60 8.69
N PRO A 186 -33.33 22.79 9.75
CA PRO A 186 -33.11 23.25 11.11
C PRO A 186 -31.65 23.72 11.25
N VAL A 187 -31.45 24.88 11.88
CA VAL A 187 -30.11 25.39 12.17
C VAL A 187 -29.41 24.40 13.10
N ASP A 188 -28.38 23.71 12.60
CA ASP A 188 -27.53 22.86 13.42
C ASP A 188 -26.85 23.75 14.47
N ALA A 189 -27.23 23.62 15.74
CA ALA A 189 -26.68 24.39 16.86
C ALA A 189 -25.16 24.20 17.10
N GLY A 190 -24.49 23.38 16.28
CA GLY A 190 -23.06 23.11 16.33
C GLY A 190 -22.17 24.04 15.48
N GLU A 191 -22.70 24.84 14.55
CA GLU A 191 -21.89 25.70 13.67
C GLU A 191 -21.64 27.12 14.21
N ALA A 192 -22.21 27.48 15.37
CA ALA A 192 -22.01 28.80 15.98
C ALA A 192 -20.62 29.02 16.63
N GLN A 193 -19.70 28.05 16.57
CA GLN A 193 -18.36 28.16 17.17
C GLN A 193 -17.18 28.14 16.18
N HIS A 194 -17.40 28.42 14.89
CA HIS A 194 -16.27 28.61 13.98
C HIS A 194 -15.65 30.02 14.10
N HIS A 195 -14.44 30.03 14.66
CA HIS A 195 -13.50 31.15 14.79
C HIS A 195 -13.39 32.03 13.53
N PRO A 196 -13.20 33.36 13.69
CA PRO A 196 -12.97 34.24 12.55
C PRO A 196 -11.63 33.91 11.89
N ARG A 197 -11.67 33.36 10.68
CA ARG A 197 -10.49 33.22 9.82
C ARG A 197 -10.07 34.61 9.32
N THR A 198 -9.04 35.17 9.95
CA THR A 198 -8.27 36.28 9.40
C THR A 198 -7.54 35.82 8.14
N CYS A 199 -7.94 36.32 6.97
CA CYS A 199 -7.17 36.22 5.74
C CYS A 199 -6.02 37.24 5.76
N PRO A 200 -4.77 36.87 5.43
CA PRO A 200 -3.72 37.85 5.18
C PRO A 200 -3.83 38.40 3.75
N ARG A 201 -3.58 39.71 3.61
CA ARG A 201 -3.51 40.43 2.32
C ARG A 201 -2.26 40.02 1.53
N PRO A 202 -2.33 39.92 0.19
CA PRO A 202 -1.14 39.72 -0.64
C PRO A 202 -0.35 41.03 -0.77
N LEU A 203 0.99 40.90 -0.80
CA LEU A 203 1.93 41.94 -1.23
C LEU A 203 1.97 42.03 -2.76
#